data_AF-D4E5G5-F1
#
_entry.id   AF-D4E5G5-F1
#
_cell.length_a   1.000
_cell.length_b   1.000
_cell.length_c   1.000
_cell.angle_alpha   90.00
_cell.angle_beta   90.00
_cell.angle_gamma   90.00
#
_symmetry.space_group_name_H-M   'P 1'
#
loop_
_entity.id
_entity.type
_entity.pdbx_description
1 polymer ?
#
loop_
_entity_poly.entity_id
_entity_poly.type
_entity_poly.pdbx_seq_one_letter_code
_entity_poly.pdbx_strand_id
1 'polypeptide(L)'
;MINPLVKQLKIGCARLWPHPLGVGKKEMLISGCGAGLGLMITGWISHWMLGEANLWFIAPMGASAVLLFGVPGSPLAQPWSIVGGNLVAATVGVSVGVPIADPGIACGVAVGIAIVLMFKLRCLHPPSGAVALTAILGGPTVHQLGYGFVLTPVLLNSVLLALLALVFNNLAGRRYPHALADTEAKPEPLPIDVPITRADLHVALMDGEFLDIDEDDLQEILQRAERAAQQRLAMRP
;
A
#
# COMPACT_ATOMS: atom_id res chain seq x y z
N MET A 1 40.00 22.16 -1.40
CA MET A 1 38.70 22.29 -2.09
C MET A 1 38.31 20.92 -2.62
N ILE A 2 37.19 20.35 -2.17
CA ILE A 2 36.72 19.05 -2.67
C ILE A 2 36.28 19.23 -4.13
N ASN A 3 36.74 18.35 -5.02
CA ASN A 3 36.41 18.37 -6.44
C ASN A 3 34.87 18.35 -6.63
N PRO A 4 34.27 19.26 -7.42
CA PRO A 4 32.83 19.34 -7.65
C PRO A 4 32.22 18.01 -8.16
N LEU A 5 32.97 17.23 -8.94
CA LEU A 5 32.55 15.88 -9.36
C LEU A 5 32.42 14.91 -8.20
N VAL A 6 33.35 14.95 -7.23
CA VAL A 6 33.30 14.12 -6.02
C VAL A 6 32.12 14.53 -5.14
N LYS A 7 31.78 15.84 -5.09
CA LYS A 7 30.61 16.32 -4.37
C LYS A 7 29.31 15.86 -5.03
N GLN A 8 29.20 15.94 -6.36
CA GLN A 8 28.03 15.45 -7.11
C GLN A 8 27.86 13.93 -7.00
N LEU A 9 28.95 13.15 -7.07
CA LEU A 9 28.90 11.70 -6.85
C LEU A 9 28.47 11.35 -5.43
N LYS A 10 29.00 12.03 -4.41
CA LYS A 10 28.58 11.81 -3.02
C LYS A 10 27.10 12.13 -2.81
N ILE A 11 26.61 13.22 -3.39
CA ILE A 11 25.18 13.58 -3.33
C ILE A 11 24.34 12.56 -4.10
N GLY A 12 24.79 12.13 -5.29
CA GLY A 12 24.12 11.09 -6.09
C GLY A 12 24.02 9.76 -5.34
N CYS A 13 25.11 9.31 -4.72
CA CYS A 13 25.09 8.10 -3.89
C CYS A 13 24.24 8.27 -2.63
N ALA A 14 24.25 9.45 -2.00
CA ALA A 14 23.42 9.73 -0.83
C ALA A 14 21.91 9.66 -1.17
N ARG A 15 21.51 10.02 -2.40
CA ARG A 15 20.10 9.90 -2.86
C ARG A 15 19.63 8.44 -3.01
N LEU A 16 20.55 7.47 -3.08
CA LEU A 16 20.18 6.05 -3.08
C LEU A 16 19.87 5.53 -1.67
N TRP A 17 20.31 6.26 -0.63
CA TRP A 17 19.97 5.97 0.74
C TRP A 17 18.70 6.72 1.11
N PRO A 18 17.57 6.04 1.36
CA PRO A 18 16.33 6.71 1.69
C PRO A 18 16.47 7.44 3.04
N HIS A 19 15.77 8.57 3.18
CA HIS A 19 15.60 9.17 4.49
C HIS A 19 14.90 8.17 5.42
N PRO A 20 15.31 8.09 6.70
CA PRO A 20 14.66 7.20 7.65
C PRO A 20 13.18 7.60 7.76
N LEU A 21 12.30 6.61 7.65
CA LEU A 21 10.87 6.83 7.83
C LEU A 21 10.62 7.35 9.24
N GLY A 22 9.86 8.43 9.35
CA GLY A 22 9.45 9.04 10.61
C GLY A 22 8.46 8.16 11.36
N VAL A 23 8.91 7.01 11.89
CA VAL A 23 8.08 6.05 12.64
C VAL A 23 8.66 5.83 14.03
N GLY A 24 7.84 6.01 15.07
CA GLY A 24 8.22 5.65 16.44
C GLY A 24 8.49 4.14 16.60
N LYS A 25 9.42 3.76 17.49
CA LYS A 25 9.77 2.33 17.73
C LYS A 25 8.57 1.46 18.11
N LYS A 26 7.61 2.03 18.83
CA LYS A 26 6.35 1.38 19.19
C LYS A 26 5.56 0.99 17.94
N GLU A 27 5.40 1.92 17.00
CA GLU A 27 4.68 1.67 15.75
C GLU A 27 5.40 0.64 14.88
N MET A 28 6.74 0.65 14.82
CA MET A 28 7.50 -0.41 14.13
C MET A 28 7.18 -1.81 14.69
N LEU A 29 7.12 -1.95 16.01
CA LEU A 29 6.81 -3.23 16.65
C LEU A 29 5.36 -3.65 16.41
N ILE A 30 4.40 -2.73 16.56
CA ILE A 30 2.98 -3.00 16.31
C ILE A 30 2.78 -3.44 14.85
N SER A 31 3.41 -2.75 13.91
CA SER A 31 3.36 -3.08 12.48
C SER A 31 3.93 -4.47 12.18
N GLY A 32 5.11 -4.79 12.73
CA GLY A 32 5.73 -6.10 12.56
C GLY A 32 4.90 -7.23 13.17
N CYS A 33 4.39 -7.05 14.38
CA CYS A 33 3.52 -8.01 15.04
C CYS A 33 2.20 -8.20 14.28
N GLY A 34 1.58 -7.12 13.82
CA GLY A 34 0.35 -7.16 13.03
C GLY A 34 0.53 -7.92 11.72
N ALA A 35 1.59 -7.61 10.96
CA ALA A 35 1.90 -8.32 9.73
C ALA A 35 2.16 -9.82 9.98
N GLY A 36 2.96 -10.15 10.99
CA GLY A 36 3.27 -11.54 11.35
C GLY A 36 2.02 -12.32 11.75
N LEU A 37 1.23 -11.79 12.68
CA LEU A 37 -0.01 -12.44 13.13
C LEU A 37 -1.05 -12.53 12.00
N GLY A 38 -1.19 -11.48 11.20
CA GLY A 38 -2.09 -11.46 10.05
C GLY A 38 -1.78 -12.56 9.05
N LEU A 39 -0.50 -12.74 8.71
CA LEU A 39 -0.05 -13.81 7.81
C LEU A 39 -0.21 -15.19 8.43
N MET A 40 0.16 -15.37 9.70
CA MET A 40 0.05 -16.65 10.40
C MET A 40 -1.41 -17.12 10.49
N ILE A 41 -2.33 -16.23 10.89
CA ILE A 41 -3.75 -16.57 11.04
C ILE A 41 -4.39 -16.81 9.67
N THR A 42 -4.10 -15.94 8.68
CA THR A 42 -4.60 -16.14 7.31
C THR A 42 -4.12 -17.47 6.74
N GLY A 43 -2.82 -17.75 6.87
CA GLY A 43 -2.25 -19.00 6.40
C GLY A 43 -2.84 -20.22 7.09
N TRP A 44 -3.01 -20.17 8.41
CA TRP A 44 -3.60 -21.27 9.18
C TRP A 44 -5.05 -21.55 8.78
N ILE A 45 -5.89 -20.52 8.65
CA ILE A 45 -7.29 -20.66 8.22
C ILE A 45 -7.36 -21.19 6.78
N SER A 46 -6.60 -20.60 5.85
CA SER A 46 -6.59 -21.04 4.45
C SER A 46 -6.11 -22.49 4.31
N HIS A 47 -5.08 -22.87 5.07
CA HIS A 47 -4.58 -24.24 5.12
C HIS A 47 -5.65 -25.20 5.65
N TRP A 48 -6.35 -24.83 6.72
CA TRP A 48 -7.43 -25.65 7.29
C TRP A 48 -8.62 -25.81 6.32
N MET A 49 -8.98 -24.76 5.58
CA MET A 49 -10.10 -24.79 4.64
C MET A 49 -9.79 -25.55 3.33
N LEU A 50 -8.57 -25.42 2.81
CA LEU A 50 -8.20 -25.94 1.49
C LEU A 50 -7.40 -27.25 1.56
N GLY A 51 -6.76 -27.55 2.69
CA GLY A 51 -5.93 -28.75 2.87
C GLY A 51 -4.56 -28.67 2.19
N GLU A 52 -3.64 -29.55 2.60
CA GLU A 52 -2.22 -29.56 2.19
C GLU A 52 -2.00 -29.74 0.68
N ALA A 53 -2.89 -30.49 0.01
CA ALA A 53 -2.76 -30.80 -1.41
C ALA A 53 -3.10 -29.61 -2.33
N ASN A 54 -3.79 -28.58 -1.81
CA ASN A 54 -4.24 -27.44 -2.60
C ASN A 54 -3.36 -26.21 -2.36
N LEU A 55 -3.31 -25.31 -3.34
CA LEU A 55 -2.65 -24.03 -3.16
C LEU A 55 -3.47 -23.16 -2.21
N TRP A 56 -3.04 -23.08 -0.94
CA TRP A 56 -3.76 -22.37 0.12
C TRP A 56 -3.26 -20.94 0.37
N PHE A 57 -2.02 -20.63 0.00
CA PHE A 57 -1.40 -19.32 0.23
C PHE A 57 -0.51 -18.87 -0.91
N ILE A 58 -0.43 -17.56 -1.13
CA ILE A 58 0.41 -16.99 -2.19
C ILE A 58 1.35 -15.93 -1.64
N ALA A 59 2.57 -15.90 -2.17
CA ALA A 59 3.63 -14.99 -1.74
C ALA A 59 3.24 -13.49 -1.72
N PRO A 60 2.41 -12.97 -2.65
CA PRO A 60 1.96 -11.57 -2.63
C PRO A 60 1.23 -11.14 -1.35
N MET A 61 0.73 -12.08 -0.55
CA MET A 61 0.13 -11.77 0.75
C MET A 61 1.15 -11.18 1.72
N GLY A 62 2.42 -11.55 1.63
CA GLY A 62 3.49 -10.96 2.44
C GLY A 62 3.62 -9.45 2.22
N ALA A 63 3.73 -9.02 0.97
CA ALA A 63 3.77 -7.59 0.63
C ALA A 63 2.44 -6.87 0.96
N SER A 64 1.31 -7.57 0.84
CA SER A 64 0.01 -7.04 1.29
C SER A 64 0.00 -6.79 2.80
N ALA A 65 0.55 -7.69 3.60
CA ALA A 65 0.64 -7.50 5.05
C ALA A 65 1.55 -6.33 5.43
N VAL A 66 2.69 -6.16 4.74
CA VAL A 66 3.54 -4.97 4.94
C VAL A 66 2.73 -3.69 4.73
N LEU A 67 1.90 -3.64 3.69
CA LEU A 67 1.09 -2.46 3.41
C LEU A 67 -0.03 -2.25 4.45
N LEU A 68 -0.81 -3.30 4.73
CA LEU A 68 -1.99 -3.25 5.60
C LEU A 68 -1.66 -2.99 7.08
N PHE A 69 -0.51 -3.46 7.56
CA PHE A 69 -0.11 -3.34 8.96
C PHE A 69 1.04 -2.37 9.17
N GLY A 70 1.90 -2.17 8.17
CA GLY A 70 3.00 -1.22 8.22
C GLY A 70 2.57 0.22 8.02
N VAL A 71 1.65 0.43 7.06
CA VAL A 71 1.23 1.77 6.63
C VAL A 71 -0.30 1.84 6.45
N PRO A 72 -1.10 1.50 7.49
CA PRO A 72 -2.55 1.39 7.39
C PRO A 72 -3.24 2.69 6.95
N GLY A 73 -2.59 3.84 7.15
CA GLY A 73 -3.05 5.14 6.68
C GLY A 73 -3.04 5.35 5.18
N SER A 74 -2.35 4.49 4.42
CA SER A 74 -2.25 4.62 2.98
C SER A 74 -3.59 4.34 2.28
N PRO A 75 -4.01 5.15 1.30
CA PRO A 75 -5.13 4.80 0.40
C PRO A 75 -4.94 3.44 -0.30
N LEU A 76 -3.68 3.04 -0.51
CA LEU A 76 -3.34 1.76 -1.11
C LEU A 76 -3.56 0.58 -0.14
N ALA A 77 -3.60 0.84 1.17
CA ALA A 77 -3.85 -0.16 2.21
C ALA A 77 -5.35 -0.39 2.47
N GLN A 78 -6.26 0.37 1.84
CA GLN A 78 -7.70 0.28 2.09
C GLN A 78 -8.26 -1.13 1.76
N PRO A 79 -9.31 -1.59 2.46
CA PRO A 79 -9.88 -2.92 2.21
C PRO A 79 -10.28 -3.17 0.75
N TRP A 80 -10.78 -2.14 0.05
CA TRP A 80 -11.10 -2.23 -1.37
C TRP A 80 -9.86 -2.37 -2.26
N SER A 81 -8.75 -1.73 -1.89
CA SER A 81 -7.49 -1.82 -2.63
C SER A 81 -6.98 -3.26 -2.66
N ILE A 82 -6.86 -3.93 -1.50
CA ILE A 82 -6.41 -5.32 -1.45
C ILE A 82 -7.40 -6.27 -2.13
N VAL A 83 -8.69 -6.23 -1.80
CA VAL A 83 -9.68 -7.19 -2.33
C VAL A 83 -9.89 -6.95 -3.82
N GLY A 84 -10.21 -5.73 -4.22
CA GLY A 84 -10.45 -5.37 -5.62
C GLY A 84 -9.19 -5.52 -6.48
N GLY A 85 -8.04 -5.06 -5.98
CA GLY A 85 -6.78 -5.11 -6.72
C GLY A 85 -6.33 -6.53 -7.00
N ASN A 86 -6.35 -7.40 -5.99
CA ASN A 86 -5.95 -8.81 -6.16
C ASN A 86 -6.91 -9.56 -7.07
N LEU A 87 -8.23 -9.32 -7.00
CA LEU A 87 -9.22 -9.93 -7.89
C LEU A 87 -9.01 -9.52 -9.35
N VAL A 88 -8.82 -8.21 -9.59
CA VAL A 88 -8.54 -7.68 -10.93
C VAL A 88 -7.26 -8.30 -11.48
N ALA A 89 -6.18 -8.29 -10.70
CA ALA A 89 -4.90 -8.80 -11.14
C ALA A 89 -4.91 -10.32 -11.38
N ALA A 90 -5.54 -11.11 -10.51
CA ALA A 90 -5.67 -12.55 -10.70
C ALA A 90 -6.49 -12.87 -11.96
N THR A 91 -7.61 -12.18 -12.16
CA THR A 91 -8.46 -12.37 -13.33
C THR A 91 -7.70 -12.03 -14.61
N VAL A 92 -7.05 -10.87 -14.66
CA VAL A 92 -6.24 -10.44 -15.81
C VAL A 92 -5.09 -11.42 -16.07
N GLY A 93 -4.38 -11.84 -15.01
CA GLY A 93 -3.27 -12.79 -15.12
C GLY A 93 -3.71 -14.12 -15.74
N VAL A 94 -4.82 -14.70 -15.26
CA VAL A 94 -5.39 -15.92 -15.84
C VAL A 94 -5.84 -15.70 -17.29
N SER A 95 -6.56 -14.61 -17.58
CA SER A 95 -7.06 -14.31 -18.93
C SER A 95 -5.94 -14.10 -19.95
N VAL A 96 -4.85 -13.42 -19.56
CA VAL A 96 -3.71 -13.12 -20.45
C VAL A 96 -2.77 -14.32 -20.59
N GLY A 97 -2.62 -15.12 -19.54
CA GLY A 97 -1.77 -16.32 -19.55
C GLY A 97 -2.24 -17.44 -20.48
N VAL A 98 -3.53 -17.43 -20.88
CA VAL A 98 -4.08 -18.42 -21.83
C VAL A 98 -3.61 -18.20 -23.28
N PRO A 99 -3.78 -17.01 -23.89
CA PRO A 99 -3.43 -16.79 -25.29
C PRO A 99 -1.94 -16.52 -25.55
N ILE A 100 -1.15 -16.11 -24.56
CA ILE A 100 0.25 -15.69 -24.76
C ILE A 100 1.20 -16.80 -24.28
N ALA A 101 1.88 -17.45 -25.22
CA ALA A 101 2.77 -18.57 -24.93
C ALA A 101 4.08 -18.16 -24.24
N ASP A 102 4.63 -16.98 -24.54
CA ASP A 102 5.85 -16.48 -23.91
C ASP A 102 5.54 -15.91 -22.51
N PRO A 103 6.06 -16.49 -21.41
CA PRO A 103 5.72 -16.05 -20.06
C PRO A 103 6.19 -14.63 -19.74
N GLY A 104 7.31 -14.17 -20.33
CA GLY A 104 7.84 -12.83 -20.10
C GLY A 104 6.92 -11.75 -20.69
N ILE A 105 6.49 -11.95 -21.94
CA ILE A 105 5.51 -11.09 -22.61
C ILE A 105 4.17 -11.14 -21.88
N ALA A 106 3.69 -12.33 -21.53
CA ALA A 106 2.43 -12.50 -20.82
C ALA A 106 2.43 -11.73 -19.48
N CYS A 107 3.52 -11.82 -18.72
CA CYS A 107 3.70 -11.09 -17.46
C CYS A 107 3.63 -9.57 -17.65
N GLY A 108 4.36 -9.03 -18.63
CA GLY A 108 4.35 -7.59 -18.92
C GLY A 108 2.97 -7.08 -19.32
N VAL A 109 2.28 -7.81 -20.21
CA VAL A 109 0.92 -7.47 -20.66
C VAL A 109 -0.08 -7.55 -19.50
N ALA A 110 -0.05 -8.63 -18.73
CA ALA A 110 -0.98 -8.83 -17.61
C ALA A 110 -0.83 -7.76 -16.53
N VAL A 111 0.40 -7.46 -16.10
CA VAL A 111 0.66 -6.43 -15.09
C VAL A 111 0.27 -5.05 -15.60
N GLY A 112 0.60 -4.72 -16.86
CA GLY A 112 0.22 -3.44 -17.46
C GLY A 112 -1.30 -3.23 -17.51
N ILE A 113 -2.04 -4.24 -17.96
CA ILE A 113 -3.51 -4.19 -17.99
C ILE A 113 -4.07 -4.11 -16.57
N ALA A 114 -3.58 -4.93 -15.64
CA ALA A 114 -4.04 -4.95 -14.26
C ALA A 114 -3.85 -3.58 -13.57
N ILE A 115 -2.71 -2.90 -13.78
CA ILE A 115 -2.46 -1.57 -13.24
C ILE A 115 -3.48 -0.55 -13.77
N VAL A 116 -3.71 -0.51 -15.08
CA VAL A 116 -4.69 0.41 -15.68
C VAL A 116 -6.10 0.16 -15.14
N LEU A 117 -6.51 -1.09 -15.02
CA LEU A 117 -7.82 -1.45 -14.48
C LEU A 117 -7.94 -1.10 -13.00
N MET A 118 -6.90 -1.35 -12.20
CA MET A 118 -6.88 -0.97 -10.79
C MET A 118 -7.00 0.55 -10.59
N PHE A 119 -6.36 1.37 -11.42
CA PHE A 119 -6.55 2.82 -11.40
C PHE A 119 -8.00 3.21 -11.72
N LYS A 120 -8.59 2.62 -12.77
CA LYS A 120 -9.99 2.90 -13.14
C LYS A 120 -10.98 2.50 -12.05
N LEU A 121 -10.72 1.37 -11.39
CA LEU A 121 -11.59 0.79 -10.34
C LEU A 121 -11.25 1.31 -8.93
N ARG A 122 -10.26 2.21 -8.82
CA ARG A 122 -9.80 2.81 -7.56
C ARG A 122 -9.37 1.75 -6.51
N CYS A 123 -8.82 0.64 -6.98
CA CYS A 123 -8.34 -0.46 -6.16
C CYS A 123 -6.85 -0.75 -6.39
N LEU A 124 -6.05 0.31 -6.60
CA LEU A 124 -4.62 0.15 -6.77
C LEU A 124 -3.99 -0.44 -5.52
N HIS A 125 -3.50 -1.66 -5.64
CA HIS A 125 -2.79 -2.38 -4.60
C HIS A 125 -1.52 -2.96 -5.20
N PRO A 126 -0.34 -2.35 -4.99
CA PRO A 126 0.91 -2.75 -5.62
C PRO A 126 1.25 -4.25 -5.52
N PRO A 127 1.00 -4.95 -4.39
CA PRO A 127 1.19 -6.39 -4.31
C PRO A 127 0.39 -7.21 -5.34
N SER A 128 -0.72 -6.68 -5.85
CA SER A 128 -1.53 -7.33 -6.88
C SER A 128 -0.76 -7.56 -8.18
N GLY A 129 0.25 -6.73 -8.48
CA GLY A 129 1.13 -7.00 -9.63
C GLY A 129 1.74 -8.40 -9.55
N ALA A 130 2.22 -8.79 -8.37
CA ALA A 130 2.75 -10.14 -8.14
C ALA A 130 1.66 -11.23 -8.16
N VAL A 131 0.39 -10.90 -7.88
CA VAL A 131 -0.74 -11.83 -8.05
C VAL A 131 -0.97 -12.15 -9.52
N ALA A 132 -0.94 -11.14 -10.40
CA ALA A 132 -1.01 -11.35 -11.86
C ALA A 132 0.17 -12.21 -12.35
N LEU A 133 1.38 -11.95 -11.86
CA LEU A 133 2.56 -12.77 -12.17
C LEU A 133 2.40 -14.21 -11.67
N THR A 134 1.81 -14.41 -10.48
CA THR A 134 1.58 -15.75 -9.91
C THR A 134 0.62 -16.56 -10.78
N ALA A 135 -0.41 -15.94 -11.36
CA ALA A 135 -1.32 -16.63 -12.27
C ALA A 135 -0.60 -17.21 -13.51
N ILE A 136 0.49 -16.57 -13.95
CA ILE A 136 1.26 -16.95 -15.15
C ILE A 136 2.43 -17.86 -14.78
N LEU A 137 3.19 -17.52 -13.74
CA LEU A 137 4.44 -18.19 -13.34
C LEU A 137 4.25 -19.25 -12.24
N GLY A 138 3.03 -19.40 -11.71
CA GLY A 138 2.73 -20.28 -10.58
C GLY A 138 2.72 -21.78 -10.90
N GLY A 139 3.09 -22.16 -12.12
CA GLY A 139 3.24 -23.54 -12.56
C GLY A 139 1.93 -24.32 -12.69
N PRO A 140 2.01 -25.64 -12.87
CA PRO A 140 0.86 -26.48 -13.21
C PRO A 140 -0.29 -26.41 -12.20
N THR A 141 0.01 -26.31 -10.90
CA THR A 141 -1.02 -26.22 -9.84
C THR A 141 -1.89 -24.97 -10.00
N VAL A 142 -1.28 -23.81 -10.28
CA VAL A 142 -2.03 -22.57 -10.52
C VAL A 142 -2.77 -22.62 -11.85
N HIS A 143 -2.12 -23.14 -12.89
CA HIS A 143 -2.74 -23.23 -14.22
C HIS A 143 -3.96 -24.15 -14.25
N GLN A 144 -3.91 -25.28 -13.53
CA GLN A 144 -5.04 -26.20 -13.39
C GLN A 144 -6.24 -25.58 -12.67
N LEU A 145 -5.99 -24.69 -11.70
CA LEU A 145 -7.07 -23.94 -11.04
C LEU A 145 -7.77 -22.98 -12.02
N GLY A 146 -7.05 -22.43 -13.00
CA GLY A 146 -7.59 -21.44 -13.93
C GLY A 146 -8.26 -20.28 -13.17
N TYR A 147 -9.51 -19.96 -13.50
CA TYR A 147 -10.27 -18.93 -12.78
C TYR A 147 -10.61 -19.31 -11.33
N GLY A 148 -10.50 -20.59 -10.96
CA GLY A 148 -10.55 -21.02 -9.57
C GLY A 148 -9.49 -20.35 -8.70
N PHE A 149 -8.31 -20.01 -9.27
CA PHE A 149 -7.25 -19.27 -8.60
C PHE A 149 -7.73 -17.94 -8.02
N VAL A 150 -8.66 -17.27 -8.72
CA VAL A 150 -9.24 -15.97 -8.32
C VAL A 150 -10.04 -16.11 -7.03
N LEU A 151 -10.83 -17.19 -6.89
CA LEU A 151 -11.62 -17.45 -5.68
C LEU A 151 -10.74 -18.04 -4.57
N THR A 152 -9.97 -19.06 -4.91
CA THR A 152 -9.09 -19.78 -4.00
C THR A 152 -7.72 -19.99 -4.66
N PRO A 153 -6.64 -19.43 -4.11
CA PRO A 153 -6.55 -18.82 -2.78
C PRO A 153 -6.69 -17.28 -2.75
N VAL A 154 -6.82 -16.60 -3.90
CA VAL A 154 -6.65 -15.13 -3.96
C VAL A 154 -7.70 -14.37 -3.15
N LEU A 155 -8.99 -14.55 -3.45
CA LEU A 155 -10.06 -13.86 -2.73
C LEU A 155 -10.05 -14.22 -1.24
N LEU A 156 -9.93 -15.51 -0.93
CA LEU A 156 -9.88 -16.01 0.45
C LEU A 156 -8.80 -15.30 1.27
N ASN A 157 -7.55 -15.33 0.81
CA ASN A 157 -6.45 -14.69 1.53
C ASN A 157 -6.63 -13.18 1.63
N SER A 158 -7.13 -12.53 0.56
CA SER A 158 -7.33 -11.08 0.54
C SER A 158 -8.39 -10.64 1.57
N VAL A 159 -9.51 -11.38 1.65
CA VAL A 159 -10.58 -11.09 2.60
C VAL A 159 -10.13 -11.35 4.03
N LEU A 160 -9.49 -12.50 4.30
CA LEU A 160 -8.98 -12.83 5.63
C LEU A 160 -7.98 -11.77 6.12
N LEU A 161 -7.02 -11.40 5.27
CA LEU A 161 -5.99 -10.43 5.65
C LEU A 161 -6.59 -9.03 5.84
N ALA A 162 -7.56 -8.62 5.01
CA ALA A 162 -8.28 -7.36 5.19
C ALA A 162 -9.08 -7.32 6.49
N LEU A 163 -9.81 -8.40 6.82
CA LEU A 163 -10.54 -8.51 8.09
C LEU A 163 -9.61 -8.47 9.31
N LEU A 164 -8.47 -9.15 9.23
CA LEU A 164 -7.47 -9.13 10.31
C LEU A 164 -6.84 -7.74 10.45
N ALA A 165 -6.56 -7.05 9.35
CA ALA A 165 -6.06 -5.68 9.39
C ALA A 165 -7.09 -4.70 9.96
N LEU A 166 -8.38 -4.88 9.64
CA LEU A 166 -9.48 -4.13 10.26
C LEU A 166 -9.47 -4.31 11.78
N VAL A 167 -9.51 -5.55 12.26
CA VAL A 167 -9.55 -5.82 13.70
C VAL A 167 -8.27 -5.33 14.39
N PHE A 168 -7.11 -5.69 13.86
CA PHE A 168 -5.82 -5.41 14.50
C PHE A 168 -5.53 -3.91 14.58
N ASN A 169 -5.68 -3.16 13.48
CA ASN A 169 -5.34 -1.74 13.48
C ASN A 169 -6.26 -0.95 14.42
N ASN A 170 -7.57 -1.26 14.45
CA ASN A 170 -8.49 -0.62 15.40
C ASN A 170 -8.15 -0.96 16.86
N LEU A 171 -7.79 -2.22 17.17
CA LEU A 171 -7.37 -2.62 18.52
C LEU A 171 -6.03 -1.98 18.94
N ALA A 172 -5.15 -1.73 17.97
CA ALA A 172 -3.90 -1.00 18.19
C ALA A 172 -4.10 0.51 18.35
N GLY A 173 -5.33 1.02 18.27
CA GLY A 173 -5.65 2.45 18.37
C GLY A 173 -5.39 3.24 17.09
N ARG A 174 -5.16 2.57 15.96
CA ARG A 174 -4.98 3.18 14.64
C ARG A 174 -6.34 3.28 13.94
N ARG A 175 -6.63 4.42 13.33
CA ARG A 175 -7.86 4.64 12.57
C ARG A 175 -7.78 3.85 11.26
N TYR A 176 -8.53 2.76 11.13
CA TYR A 176 -8.56 2.01 9.87
C TYR A 176 -9.93 1.36 9.67
N PRO A 177 -10.60 1.52 8.51
CA PRO A 177 -10.13 2.20 7.31
C PRO A 177 -10.14 3.72 7.46
N HIS A 178 -9.22 4.40 6.78
CA HIS A 178 -9.28 5.85 6.62
C HIS A 178 -10.35 6.17 5.58
N ALA A 179 -11.58 6.35 6.04
CA ALA A 179 -12.63 6.85 5.17
C ALA A 179 -12.39 8.35 4.89
N LEU A 180 -12.58 8.73 3.63
CA LEU A 180 -12.79 10.10 3.16
C LEU A 180 -14.08 10.07 2.35
N ALA A 181 -15.18 9.63 2.96
CA ALA A 181 -16.47 9.78 2.30
C ALA A 181 -16.73 11.29 2.13
N ASP A 182 -17.34 11.70 1.02
CA ASP A 182 -17.71 13.11 0.78
C ASP A 182 -18.62 13.66 1.89
N THR A 183 -19.28 12.76 2.63
CA THR A 183 -20.14 13.03 3.79
C THR A 183 -19.39 13.19 5.11
N GLU A 184 -18.08 12.90 5.19
CA GLU A 184 -17.31 13.15 6.41
C GLU A 184 -17.14 14.65 6.65
N ALA A 185 -17.36 15.06 7.91
CA ALA A 185 -17.12 16.43 8.34
C ALA A 185 -15.65 16.76 8.11
N LYS A 186 -15.40 17.71 7.20
CA LYS A 186 -14.06 18.23 6.98
C LYS A 186 -13.61 18.98 8.23
N PRO A 187 -12.35 18.82 8.67
CA PRO A 187 -11.82 19.60 9.78
C PRO A 187 -12.08 21.09 9.54
N GLU A 188 -12.51 21.80 10.58
CA GLU A 188 -12.63 23.25 10.50
C GLU A 188 -11.26 23.88 10.20
N PRO A 189 -11.19 24.95 9.39
CA PRO A 189 -9.95 25.67 9.18
C PRO A 189 -9.40 26.17 10.52
N LEU A 190 -8.21 25.70 10.91
CA LEU A 190 -7.55 26.16 12.12
C LEU A 190 -6.88 27.52 11.86
N PRO A 191 -7.08 28.52 12.74
CA PRO A 191 -6.25 29.72 12.74
C PRO A 191 -4.86 29.33 13.28
N ILE A 192 -3.88 29.28 12.38
CA ILE A 192 -2.49 29.00 12.74
C ILE A 192 -1.79 30.34 12.92
N ASP A 193 -1.65 30.77 14.18
CA ASP A 193 -1.09 32.09 14.53
C ASP A 193 0.45 32.07 14.64
N VAL A 194 1.07 30.90 14.57
CA VAL A 194 2.53 30.71 14.68
C VAL A 194 3.10 30.01 13.46
N PRO A 195 4.32 30.36 13.00
CA PRO A 195 4.97 29.67 11.90
C PRO A 195 5.25 28.21 12.26
N ILE A 196 4.85 27.27 11.40
CA ILE A 196 5.19 25.85 11.54
C ILE A 196 6.60 25.63 11.00
N THR A 197 7.48 25.02 11.80
CA THR A 197 8.85 24.68 11.41
C THR A 197 8.98 23.19 11.07
N ARG A 198 10.07 22.83 10.37
CA ARG A 198 10.45 21.43 10.11
C ARG A 198 10.53 20.60 11.40
N ALA A 199 10.99 21.20 12.50
CA ALA A 199 11.10 20.51 13.78
C ALA A 199 9.72 20.17 14.36
N ASP A 200 8.74 21.07 14.21
CA ASP A 200 7.36 20.84 14.65
C ASP A 200 6.72 19.71 13.81
N LEU A 201 6.96 19.69 12.50
CA LEU A 201 6.52 18.61 11.62
C LEU A 201 7.13 17.26 12.01
N HIS A 202 8.43 17.25 12.34
CA HIS A 202 9.11 16.03 12.78
C HIS A 202 8.49 15.47 14.06
N VAL A 203 8.22 16.33 15.06
CA VAL A 203 7.55 15.90 16.30
C VAL A 203 6.14 15.37 16.01
N ALA A 204 5.38 16.07 15.17
CA ALA A 204 4.03 15.64 14.80
C ALA A 204 4.01 14.28 14.07
N LEU A 205 4.98 14.03 13.19
CA LEU A 205 5.12 12.75 12.48
C LEU A 205 5.60 11.62 13.41
N MET A 206 6.38 11.92 14.44
CA MET A 206 6.83 10.93 15.43
C MET A 206 5.72 10.43 16.37
N ASP A 207 4.79 11.32 16.73
CA ASP A 207 3.69 11.01 17.65
C ASP A 207 2.42 10.50 16.94
N GLY A 208 2.34 10.68 15.62
CA GLY A 208 1.17 10.35 14.80
C GLY A 208 1.19 8.96 14.13
N GLU A 209 0.17 8.72 13.31
CA GLU A 209 0.16 7.59 12.38
C GLU A 209 1.16 7.80 11.24
N PHE A 210 1.70 6.71 10.71
CA PHE A 210 2.64 6.81 9.59
C PHE A 210 1.96 7.42 8.35
N LEU A 211 2.52 8.53 7.89
CA LEU A 211 2.22 9.16 6.62
C LEU A 211 3.42 9.00 5.69
N ASP A 212 3.17 8.55 4.45
CA ASP A 212 4.19 8.39 3.42
C ASP A 212 4.54 9.75 2.78
N ILE A 213 5.09 10.65 3.59
CA ILE A 213 5.53 11.99 3.16
C ILE A 213 6.76 12.42 3.97
N ASP A 214 7.77 12.93 3.27
CA ASP A 214 8.96 13.51 3.91
C ASP A 214 8.62 14.87 4.56
N GLU A 215 9.36 15.24 5.60
CA GLU A 215 9.13 16.50 6.32
C GLU A 215 9.34 17.73 5.43
N ASP A 216 10.28 17.66 4.49
CA ASP A 216 10.58 18.74 3.54
C ASP A 216 9.45 18.87 2.50
N ASP A 217 8.96 17.74 1.98
CA ASP A 217 7.82 17.71 1.05
C ASP A 217 6.54 18.22 1.74
N LEU A 218 6.31 17.82 3.00
CA LEU A 218 5.18 18.30 3.79
C LEU A 218 5.28 19.81 4.03
N GLN A 219 6.46 20.32 4.38
CA GLN A 219 6.68 21.75 4.53
C GLN A 219 6.43 22.49 3.21
N GLU A 220 6.86 21.94 2.07
CA GLU A 220 6.60 22.53 0.77
C GLU A 220 5.10 22.58 0.45
N ILE A 221 4.36 21.51 0.75
CA ILE A 221 2.90 21.46 0.58
C ILE A 221 2.23 22.52 1.45
N LEU A 222 2.65 22.68 2.71
CA LEU A 222 2.11 23.71 3.61
C LEU A 222 2.36 25.12 3.08
N GLN A 223 3.56 25.40 2.57
CA GLN A 223 3.87 26.70 1.95
C GLN A 223 3.07 26.97 0.67
N ARG A 224 2.77 25.94 -0.12
CA ARG A 224 1.89 26.06 -1.30
C ARG A 224 0.44 26.32 -0.88
N ALA A 225 -0.03 25.63 0.16
CA ALA A 225 -1.37 25.81 0.72
C ALA A 225 -1.56 27.22 1.34
N GLU A 226 -0.56 27.73 2.05
CA GLU A 226 -0.54 29.08 2.61
C GLU A 226 -0.68 30.13 1.49
N ARG A 227 0.13 30.02 0.43
CA ARG A 227 0.05 30.92 -0.74
C ARG A 227 -1.34 30.90 -1.37
N ALA A 228 -1.95 29.72 -1.53
CA ALA A 228 -3.31 29.59 -2.06
C ALA A 228 -4.36 30.23 -1.13
N ALA A 229 -4.20 30.10 0.19
CA ALA A 229 -5.08 30.72 1.17
C ALA A 229 -4.98 32.26 1.16
N GLN A 230 -3.76 32.81 1.08
CA GLN A 230 -3.50 34.24 0.95
C GLN A 230 -4.13 34.82 -0.33
N GLN A 231 -3.99 34.12 -1.47
CA GLN A 231 -4.63 34.51 -2.73
C GLN A 231 -6.15 34.54 -2.63
N ARG A 232 -6.76 33.52 -2.01
CA ARG A 232 -8.21 33.46 -1.79
C ARG A 232 -8.71 34.61 -0.91
N LEU A 233 -7.96 34.99 0.12
CA LEU A 233 -8.30 36.12 0.99
C LEU A 233 -8.14 37.46 0.27
N ALA A 234 -7.11 37.63 -0.55
CA ALA A 234 -6.90 38.85 -1.34
C ALA A 234 -7.97 39.05 -2.44
N MET A 235 -8.62 37.98 -2.89
CA MET A 235 -9.72 38.03 -3.87
C MET A 235 -11.12 38.11 -3.24
N ARG A 236 -11.25 38.16 -1.90
CA ARG A 236 -12.54 38.44 -1.26
C ARG A 236 -12.85 39.93 -1.42
N PRO A 237 -13.99 40.30 -2.04
CA PRO A 237 -14.40 41.69 -2.22
C PRO A 237 -14.73 42.39 -0.90
#